data_AF-A0A3D1JRV2-F1
#
_entry.id   AF-A0A3D1JRV2-F1
#
_cell.length_a   1.000
_cell.length_b   1.000
_cell.length_c   1.000
_cell.angle_alpha   90.00
_cell.angle_beta   90.00
_cell.angle_gamma   90.00
#
_symmetry.space_group_name_H-M   'P 1'
#
loop_
_entity.id
_entity.type
_entity.pdbx_description
1 polymer ?
#
loop_
_entity_poly.entity_id
_entity_poly.type
_entity_poly.pdbx_seq_one_letter_code
_entity_poly.pdbx_strand_id
1 'polypeptide(L)'
;MLIVTLEHAIAAPFCTRQLADLGARVIKVERPGEGDFARAYDSRAHGSASHFVWCNRSKESLTLDLKHPDARAVLQKLVERADVLVQNLAPGAAARMGLDHASLAPVNPRIVVCDISGYGDGGPYTEKKAYDLLIQSEAGFVSVTGTPEQPSKAGLSIADIAAGMYAYSSVLAALLERGRTGRGQRLEISMLEAMSEWMGFPLYYTLDGQPPPPRAGASHAAIYPYGPFACGDGKQVVLAVQHDREWATFCNQVLQLPELTAQYLGNANRLAQREKLRGIIEGVCATLTAAQLVARLDAAQIANGQLNEMADLWKHPQLAARGRWTEIGSPGGTLPALYPPHHVNGSEPPPPMGPVPALGQHTEAILTELGYGETDIARLRADKAI
;
A
#
# COMPACT_ATOMS: atom_id res chain seq x y z
N MET A 1 0.88 21.91 -7.73
CA MET A 1 0.10 21.58 -6.52
C MET A 1 1.08 21.36 -5.38
N LEU A 2 0.92 22.09 -4.27
CA LEU A 2 1.75 21.97 -3.07
C LEU A 2 1.06 21.10 -2.02
N ILE A 3 1.74 20.05 -1.56
CA ILE A 3 1.31 19.22 -0.44
C ILE A 3 2.29 19.40 0.71
N VAL A 4 1.76 19.74 1.87
CA VAL A 4 2.50 19.72 3.13
C VAL A 4 2.08 18.48 3.89
N THR A 5 3.03 17.78 4.50
CA THR A 5 2.69 16.57 5.24
C THR A 5 3.46 16.38 6.53
N LEU A 6 2.71 16.04 7.58
CA LEU A 6 3.22 15.63 8.89
C LEU A 6 2.94 14.14 9.04
N GLU A 7 3.87 13.34 8.52
CA GLU A 7 3.63 11.92 8.26
C GLU A 7 4.75 11.03 8.76
N HIS A 8 4.35 9.85 9.24
CA HIS A 8 5.24 8.82 9.74
C HIS A 8 4.82 7.43 9.25
N ALA A 9 5.75 6.47 9.32
CA ALA A 9 5.51 5.08 8.94
C ALA A 9 5.09 4.91 7.47
N ILE A 10 3.88 4.40 7.21
CA ILE A 10 3.46 3.91 5.89
C ILE A 10 2.20 4.59 5.36
N ALA A 11 1.09 4.69 6.10
CA ALA A 11 -0.20 5.10 5.54
C ALA A 11 -0.18 6.48 4.83
N ALA A 12 0.17 7.54 5.56
CA ALA A 12 0.30 8.88 4.99
C ALA A 12 1.48 8.97 3.99
N PRO A 13 2.68 8.45 4.29
CA PRO A 13 3.79 8.44 3.34
C PRO A 13 3.48 7.76 2.00
N PHE A 14 2.70 6.68 2.02
CA PHE A 14 2.27 5.97 0.83
C PHE A 14 1.30 6.82 -0.01
N CYS A 15 0.32 7.47 0.62
CA CYS A 15 -0.59 8.42 -0.04
C CYS A 15 0.17 9.56 -0.72
N THR A 16 1.00 10.28 0.04
CA THR A 16 1.69 11.48 -0.47
C THR A 16 2.76 11.14 -1.51
N ARG A 17 3.41 9.98 -1.41
CA ARG A 17 4.32 9.50 -2.47
C ARG A 17 3.58 9.25 -3.77
N GLN A 18 2.38 8.69 -3.75
CA GLN A 18 1.59 8.52 -4.97
C GLN A 18 1.19 9.87 -5.58
N LEU A 19 0.89 10.87 -4.76
CA LEU A 19 0.64 12.23 -5.24
C LEU A 19 1.92 12.87 -5.82
N ALA A 20 3.09 12.63 -5.22
CA ALA A 20 4.38 13.04 -5.77
C ALA A 20 4.67 12.37 -7.13
N ASP A 21 4.34 11.08 -7.26
CA ASP A 21 4.45 10.34 -8.52
C ASP A 21 3.54 10.91 -9.63
N LEU A 22 2.47 11.66 -9.28
CA LEU A 22 1.62 12.41 -10.21
C LEU A 22 2.11 13.86 -10.48
N GLY A 23 3.27 14.25 -9.94
CA GLY A 23 3.84 15.59 -10.12
C GLY A 23 3.45 16.61 -9.04
N ALA A 24 2.85 16.18 -7.92
CA ALA A 24 2.69 17.07 -6.78
C ALA A 24 4.06 17.40 -6.15
N ARG A 25 4.25 18.65 -5.74
CA ARG A 25 5.37 19.03 -4.88
C ARG A 25 5.02 18.66 -3.45
N VAL A 26 5.72 17.71 -2.87
CA VAL A 26 5.43 17.19 -1.52
C VAL A 26 6.55 17.58 -0.57
N ILE A 27 6.22 18.42 0.42
CA ILE A 27 7.12 18.81 1.50
C ILE A 27 6.77 18.00 2.75
N LYS A 28 7.63 17.06 3.10
CA LYS A 28 7.56 16.25 4.31
C LYS A 28 8.23 17.00 5.46
N VAL A 29 7.45 17.33 6.49
CA VAL A 29 7.93 17.94 7.71
C VAL A 29 8.37 16.85 8.69
N GLU A 30 9.61 16.94 9.15
CA GLU A 30 10.27 15.92 9.94
C GLU A 30 10.92 16.51 11.20
N ARG A 31 11.12 15.67 12.23
CA ARG A 31 11.83 16.10 13.45
C ARG A 31 13.32 16.30 13.16
N PRO A 32 13.94 17.39 13.64
CA PRO A 32 15.40 17.55 13.55
C PRO A 32 16.14 16.37 14.19
N GLY A 33 17.24 15.93 13.55
CA GLY A 33 18.09 14.84 14.01
C GLY A 33 17.56 13.42 13.78
N GLU A 34 16.28 13.16 14.07
CA GLU A 34 15.71 11.81 14.03
C GLU A 34 14.82 11.57 12.79
N GLY A 35 14.04 12.57 12.39
CA GLY A 35 13.07 12.49 11.32
C GLY A 35 11.91 11.52 11.57
N ASP A 36 11.39 10.96 10.47
CA ASP A 36 10.46 9.83 10.49
C ASP A 36 11.14 8.58 11.06
N PHE A 37 10.52 7.92 12.05
CA PHE A 37 11.09 6.71 12.65
C PHE A 37 11.24 5.56 11.65
N ALA A 38 10.50 5.57 10.53
CA ALA A 38 10.67 4.60 9.45
C ALA A 38 12.06 4.64 8.81
N ARG A 39 12.82 5.74 8.97
CA ARG A 39 14.22 5.84 8.54
C ARG A 39 15.14 4.82 9.24
N ALA A 40 14.74 4.31 10.40
CA ALA A 40 15.55 3.43 11.25
C ALA A 40 15.03 1.98 11.35
N TYR A 41 14.02 1.60 10.56
CA TYR A 41 13.44 0.25 10.63
C TYR A 41 14.40 -0.86 10.18
N ASP A 42 15.24 -0.57 9.20
CA ASP A 42 16.26 -1.48 8.68
C ASP A 42 17.32 -0.66 7.92
N SER A 43 18.27 -1.35 7.29
CA SER A 43 19.31 -0.74 6.44
C SER A 43 19.47 -1.46 5.10
N ARG A 44 18.42 -2.16 4.64
CA ARG A 44 18.48 -3.12 3.53
C ARG A 44 18.71 -2.47 2.16
N ALA A 45 18.32 -1.21 1.98
CA ALA A 45 18.44 -0.50 0.72
C ALA A 45 19.68 0.41 0.72
N HIS A 46 20.86 -0.20 0.54
CA HIS A 46 22.15 0.49 0.54
C HIS A 46 22.35 1.39 1.78
N GLY A 47 22.02 0.87 2.97
CA GLY A 47 22.13 1.63 4.23
C GLY A 47 20.89 2.47 4.57
N SER A 48 19.95 2.65 3.64
CA SER A 48 18.64 3.25 3.92
C SER A 48 17.59 2.18 4.27
N ALA A 49 16.60 2.56 5.08
CA ALA A 49 15.50 1.68 5.43
C ALA A 49 14.59 1.42 4.22
N SER A 50 14.28 0.15 3.96
CA SER A 50 13.48 -0.30 2.80
C SER A 50 12.09 0.35 2.76
N HIS A 51 11.43 0.46 3.92
CA HIS A 51 10.14 1.11 4.09
C HIS A 51 10.20 2.60 3.76
N PHE A 52 11.26 3.29 4.20
CA PHE A 52 11.43 4.71 3.93
C PHE A 52 11.65 4.97 2.44
N VAL A 53 12.52 4.19 1.80
CA VAL A 53 12.79 4.27 0.35
C VAL A 53 11.50 4.07 -0.46
N TRP A 54 10.71 3.06 -0.12
CA TRP A 54 9.48 2.73 -0.84
C TRP A 54 8.45 3.86 -0.81
N CYS A 55 8.35 4.59 0.31
CA CYS A 55 7.33 5.59 0.54
C CYS A 55 7.79 7.05 0.46
N ASN A 56 9.04 7.38 0.15
CA ASN A 56 9.51 8.78 0.24
C ASN A 56 10.30 9.33 -0.95
N ARG A 57 10.39 8.60 -2.05
CA ARG A 57 10.93 9.17 -3.31
C ARG A 57 10.12 10.39 -3.77
N SER A 58 10.79 11.28 -4.50
CA SER A 58 10.21 12.52 -5.07
C SER A 58 9.71 13.56 -4.05
N LYS A 59 9.98 13.37 -2.74
CA LYS A 59 9.60 14.32 -1.69
C LYS A 59 10.76 15.25 -1.35
N GLU A 60 10.42 16.43 -0.86
CA GLU A 60 11.34 17.32 -0.17
C GLU A 60 11.25 17.06 1.34
N SER A 61 12.40 17.06 2.03
CA SER A 61 12.49 16.89 3.49
C SER A 61 12.83 18.23 4.13
N LEU A 62 11.96 18.69 5.04
CA LEU A 62 12.09 19.89 5.85
C LEU A 62 12.10 19.50 7.33
N THR A 63 13.14 19.86 8.05
CA THR A 63 13.24 19.62 9.50
C THR A 63 12.66 20.81 10.27
N LEU A 64 11.75 20.52 11.21
CA LEU A 64 11.13 21.51 12.10
C LEU A 64 10.87 20.89 13.49
N ASP A 65 11.39 21.49 14.55
CA ASP A 65 10.94 21.17 15.91
C ASP A 65 9.65 21.92 16.22
N LEU A 66 8.52 21.24 16.04
CA LEU A 66 7.17 21.80 16.22
C LEU A 66 6.84 22.20 17.67
N LYS A 67 7.72 21.90 18.63
CA LYS A 67 7.64 22.45 19.99
C LYS A 67 8.20 23.87 20.07
N HIS A 68 9.10 24.25 19.16
CA HIS A 68 9.67 25.59 19.07
C HIS A 68 8.67 26.57 18.42
N PRO A 69 8.33 27.71 19.05
CA PRO A 69 7.40 28.69 18.50
C PRO A 69 7.75 29.17 17.09
N ASP A 70 9.03 29.44 16.81
CA ASP A 70 9.45 29.91 15.49
C ASP A 70 9.27 28.86 14.38
N ALA A 71 9.41 27.57 14.71
CA ALA A 71 9.16 26.49 13.76
C ALA A 71 7.66 26.38 13.42
N ARG A 72 6.78 26.68 14.39
CA ARG A 72 5.32 26.76 14.12
C ARG A 72 5.00 27.89 13.15
N ALA A 73 5.67 29.04 13.26
CA ALA A 73 5.50 30.14 12.32
C ALA A 73 5.91 29.75 10.89
N VAL A 74 7.01 29.00 10.74
CA VAL A 74 7.42 28.43 9.45
C VAL A 74 6.34 27.50 8.90
N LEU A 75 5.87 26.55 9.71
CA LEU A 75 4.85 25.60 9.28
C LEU A 75 3.55 26.30 8.86
N GLN A 76 3.11 27.29 9.63
CA GLN A 76 1.90 28.07 9.34
C GLN A 76 2.00 28.75 7.97
N LYS A 77 3.11 29.46 7.70
CA LYS A 77 3.37 30.09 6.38
C LYS A 77 3.34 29.08 5.23
N LEU A 78 3.81 27.86 5.48
CA LEU A 78 3.83 26.80 4.48
C LEU A 78 2.41 26.27 4.19
N VAL A 79 1.64 26.00 5.24
CA VAL A 79 0.27 25.46 5.15
C VAL A 79 -0.70 26.49 4.55
N GLU A 80 -0.51 27.78 4.81
CA GLU A 80 -1.28 28.86 4.17
C GLU A 80 -1.16 28.87 2.63
N ARG A 81 -0.06 28.34 2.09
CA ARG A 81 0.18 28.20 0.65
C ARG A 81 -0.20 26.82 0.11
N ALA A 82 -0.48 25.85 0.98
CA ALA A 82 -0.70 24.46 0.60
C ALA A 82 -2.03 24.26 -0.11
N ASP A 83 -2.05 23.36 -1.09
CA ASP A 83 -3.28 22.83 -1.67
C ASP A 83 -3.89 21.73 -0.80
N VAL A 84 -3.01 20.89 -0.23
CA VAL A 84 -3.38 19.74 0.59
C VAL A 84 -2.45 19.67 1.80
N LEU A 85 -3.02 19.42 2.97
CA LEU A 85 -2.32 18.99 4.17
C LEU A 85 -2.67 17.53 4.46
N VAL A 86 -1.67 16.66 4.57
CA VAL A 86 -1.87 15.25 4.94
C VAL A 86 -1.14 14.94 6.24
N GLN A 87 -1.82 14.32 7.20
CA GLN A 87 -1.22 14.00 8.49
C GLN A 87 -1.72 12.67 9.07
N ASN A 88 -0.86 11.97 9.81
CA ASN A 88 -1.21 10.80 10.62
C ASN A 88 -0.63 10.87 12.04
N LEU A 89 -0.70 12.07 12.63
CA LEU A 89 -0.34 12.34 14.01
C LEU A 89 -1.33 11.70 14.98
N ALA A 90 -0.94 11.65 16.25
CA ALA A 90 -1.84 11.21 17.32
C ALA A 90 -3.13 12.06 17.35
N PRO A 91 -4.28 11.45 17.69
CA PRO A 91 -5.57 12.14 17.81
C PRO A 91 -5.48 13.48 18.56
N GLY A 92 -6.12 14.50 17.98
CA GLY A 92 -6.12 15.87 18.49
C GLY A 92 -4.79 16.64 18.40
N ALA A 93 -3.68 16.03 17.96
CA ALA A 93 -2.40 16.75 17.84
C ALA A 93 -2.43 17.85 16.77
N ALA A 94 -3.01 17.57 15.61
CA ALA A 94 -3.16 18.55 14.53
C ALA A 94 -4.03 19.74 14.97
N ALA A 95 -5.18 19.48 15.59
CA ALA A 95 -6.07 20.54 16.10
C ALA A 95 -5.38 21.42 17.17
N ARG A 96 -4.62 20.83 18.11
CA ARG A 96 -3.82 21.60 19.09
C ARG A 96 -2.75 22.48 18.47
N MET A 97 -2.35 22.18 17.23
CA MET A 97 -1.40 22.99 16.46
C MET A 97 -2.09 23.98 15.51
N GLY A 98 -3.42 24.02 15.44
CA GLY A 98 -4.17 24.83 14.48
C GLY A 98 -4.09 24.30 13.05
N LEU A 99 -3.81 23.01 12.87
CA LEU A 99 -3.63 22.36 11.57
C LEU A 99 -4.87 21.57 11.11
N ASP A 100 -5.97 21.64 11.85
CA ASP A 100 -7.23 21.04 11.40
C ASP A 100 -7.93 21.93 10.37
N HIS A 101 -8.87 21.34 9.63
CA HIS A 101 -9.61 22.08 8.60
C HIS A 101 -10.36 23.27 9.18
N ALA A 102 -10.91 23.15 10.40
CA ALA A 102 -11.65 24.23 11.05
C ALA A 102 -10.78 25.47 11.31
N SER A 103 -9.52 25.28 11.72
CA SER A 103 -8.57 26.38 11.93
C SER A 103 -8.02 26.95 10.61
N LEU A 104 -7.82 26.10 9.60
CA LEU A 104 -7.14 26.50 8.35
C LEU A 104 -8.09 27.08 7.29
N ALA A 105 -9.34 26.62 7.21
CA ALA A 105 -10.28 27.06 6.18
C ALA A 105 -10.57 28.58 6.19
N PRO A 106 -10.60 29.30 7.32
CA PRO A 106 -10.76 30.75 7.34
C PRO A 106 -9.61 31.52 6.64
N VAL A 107 -8.38 31.02 6.71
CA VAL A 107 -7.19 31.66 6.11
C VAL A 107 -6.84 31.11 4.73
N ASN A 108 -7.18 29.84 4.47
CA ASN A 108 -7.02 29.17 3.18
C ASN A 108 -8.29 28.37 2.85
N PRO A 109 -9.34 29.00 2.29
CA PRO A 109 -10.62 28.34 1.98
C PRO A 109 -10.53 27.21 0.94
N ARG A 110 -9.37 27.07 0.28
CA ARG A 110 -9.10 26.09 -0.77
C ARG A 110 -8.39 24.84 -0.26
N ILE A 111 -8.01 24.80 1.02
CA ILE A 111 -7.20 23.71 1.56
C ILE A 111 -7.99 22.42 1.73
N VAL A 112 -7.44 21.31 1.25
CA VAL A 112 -7.91 19.97 1.61
C VAL A 112 -7.07 19.50 2.80
N VAL A 113 -7.71 19.12 3.91
CA VAL A 113 -7.02 18.55 5.08
C VAL A 113 -7.40 17.08 5.17
N CYS A 114 -6.41 16.19 5.06
CA CYS A 114 -6.59 14.75 5.15
C CYS A 114 -5.94 14.21 6.44
N ASP A 115 -6.80 13.77 7.34
CA ASP A 115 -6.46 13.12 8.60
C ASP A 115 -6.51 11.60 8.40
N ILE A 116 -5.41 10.91 8.70
CA ILE A 116 -5.38 9.44 8.73
C ILE A 116 -5.17 8.97 10.16
N SER A 117 -6.09 8.14 10.67
CA SER A 117 -6.04 7.62 12.03
C SER A 117 -6.32 6.12 12.08
N GLY A 118 -6.10 5.49 13.23
CA GLY A 118 -6.36 4.06 13.40
C GLY A 118 -7.84 3.68 13.34
N TYR A 119 -8.67 4.45 14.05
CA TYR A 119 -10.05 4.09 14.35
C TYR A 119 -11.08 5.17 13.98
N GLY A 120 -10.66 6.35 13.50
CA GLY A 120 -11.55 7.50 13.31
C GLY A 120 -11.91 8.22 14.63
N ASP A 121 -12.61 9.34 14.50
CA ASP A 121 -13.12 10.15 15.60
C ASP A 121 -14.53 9.69 16.05
N GLY A 122 -14.93 10.07 17.27
CA GLY A 122 -16.31 9.90 17.77
C GLY A 122 -16.63 8.55 18.42
N GLY A 123 -15.72 7.58 18.38
CA GLY A 123 -15.89 6.24 18.97
C GLY A 123 -15.05 5.99 20.24
N PRO A 124 -15.28 4.84 20.93
CA PRO A 124 -14.54 4.48 22.14
C PRO A 124 -13.04 4.25 21.92
N TYR A 125 -12.62 4.06 20.67
CA TYR A 125 -11.22 3.86 20.28
C TYR A 125 -10.55 5.09 19.67
N THR A 126 -11.18 6.27 19.77
CA THR A 126 -10.62 7.53 19.23
C THR A 126 -9.17 7.74 19.66
N GLU A 127 -8.81 7.52 20.93
CA GLU A 127 -7.44 7.71 21.45
C GLU A 127 -6.57 6.44 21.43
N LYS A 128 -7.08 5.31 20.91
CA LYS A 128 -6.37 4.03 20.92
C LYS A 128 -5.24 4.06 19.89
N LYS A 129 -4.04 3.66 20.31
CA LYS A 129 -2.90 3.50 19.39
C LYS A 129 -3.18 2.41 18.38
N ALA A 130 -2.80 2.66 17.14
CA ALA A 130 -2.95 1.72 16.04
C ALA A 130 -1.61 1.50 15.33
N TYR A 131 -1.38 0.24 14.95
CA TYR A 131 -0.35 -0.19 14.04
C TYR A 131 -0.97 -1.23 13.11
N ASP A 132 -0.37 -1.39 11.93
CA ASP A 132 -0.89 -2.24 10.86
C ASP A 132 -1.41 -3.61 11.34
N LEU A 133 -0.59 -4.40 12.03
CA LEU A 133 -1.00 -5.72 12.54
C LEU A 133 -2.17 -5.66 13.53
N LEU A 134 -2.23 -4.63 14.36
CA LEU A 134 -3.32 -4.46 15.33
C LEU A 134 -4.64 -4.21 14.60
N ILE A 135 -4.61 -3.35 13.56
CA ILE A 135 -5.79 -3.10 12.74
C ILE A 135 -6.17 -4.32 11.90
N GLN A 136 -5.21 -5.05 11.32
CA GLN A 136 -5.49 -6.33 10.65
C GLN A 136 -6.24 -7.30 11.57
N SER A 137 -5.88 -7.31 12.86
CA SER A 137 -6.52 -8.18 13.85
C SER A 137 -7.94 -7.70 14.18
N GLU A 138 -8.13 -6.40 14.40
CA GLU A 138 -9.44 -5.81 14.73
C GLU A 138 -10.42 -5.87 13.54
N ALA A 139 -9.93 -5.77 12.31
CA ALA A 139 -10.72 -5.88 11.08
C ALA A 139 -11.03 -7.34 10.68
N GLY A 140 -10.59 -8.33 11.47
CA GLY A 140 -10.83 -9.75 11.20
C GLY A 140 -9.97 -10.38 10.10
N PHE A 141 -9.03 -9.64 9.49
CA PHE A 141 -8.16 -10.13 8.40
C PHE A 141 -7.34 -11.36 8.81
N VAL A 142 -6.75 -11.31 10.01
CA VAL A 142 -5.90 -12.40 10.53
C VAL A 142 -6.71 -13.67 10.81
N SER A 143 -8.02 -13.55 11.07
CA SER A 143 -8.88 -14.72 11.36
C SER A 143 -9.07 -15.64 10.15
N VAL A 144 -9.06 -15.07 8.93
CA VAL A 144 -9.29 -15.78 7.65
C VAL A 144 -8.02 -15.98 6.83
N THR A 145 -6.88 -15.47 7.31
CA THR A 145 -5.58 -15.57 6.62
C THR A 145 -4.62 -16.51 7.34
N GLY A 146 -3.91 -17.35 6.61
CA GLY A 146 -2.96 -18.32 7.14
C GLY A 146 -3.32 -19.76 6.79
N THR A 147 -2.68 -20.72 7.46
CA THR A 147 -3.02 -22.15 7.34
C THR A 147 -4.19 -22.50 8.26
N PRO A 148 -4.85 -23.66 8.09
CA PRO A 148 -5.87 -24.11 9.03
C PRO A 148 -5.38 -24.09 10.49
N GLU A 149 -4.11 -24.43 10.71
CA GLU A 149 -3.48 -24.53 12.03
C GLU A 149 -3.01 -23.18 12.57
N GLN A 150 -2.57 -22.25 11.71
CA GLN A 150 -1.90 -21.02 12.14
C GLN A 150 -2.47 -19.79 11.41
N PRO A 151 -3.09 -18.84 12.14
CA PRO A 151 -3.43 -17.54 11.56
C PRO A 151 -2.16 -16.77 11.18
N SER A 152 -2.25 -15.91 10.18
CA SER A 152 -1.12 -15.16 9.65
C SER A 152 -1.52 -13.75 9.25
N LYS A 153 -0.62 -12.80 9.49
CA LYS A 153 -0.75 -11.43 8.96
C LYS A 153 -0.35 -11.38 7.49
N ALA A 154 -0.74 -10.32 6.79
CA ALA A 154 -0.17 -10.01 5.49
C ALA A 154 1.34 -9.72 5.61
N GLY A 155 2.14 -10.15 4.64
CA GLY A 155 3.59 -9.88 4.61
C GLY A 155 3.92 -8.38 4.53
N LEU A 156 3.07 -7.62 3.86
CA LEU A 156 3.12 -6.16 3.70
C LEU A 156 2.20 -5.43 4.71
N SER A 157 2.36 -4.10 4.81
CA SER A 157 1.56 -3.23 5.67
C SER A 157 0.17 -2.97 5.08
N ILE A 158 -0.69 -3.99 5.06
CA ILE A 158 -1.93 -3.99 4.27
C ILE A 158 -2.98 -2.99 4.77
N ALA A 159 -3.11 -2.80 6.08
CA ALA A 159 -4.05 -1.83 6.66
C ALA A 159 -3.55 -0.40 6.43
N ASP A 160 -2.24 -0.16 6.54
CA ASP A 160 -1.65 1.13 6.16
C ASP A 160 -1.85 1.44 4.67
N ILE A 161 -1.63 0.44 3.79
CA ILE A 161 -1.83 0.62 2.35
C ILE A 161 -3.30 0.87 2.04
N ALA A 162 -4.23 0.15 2.68
CA ALA A 162 -5.67 0.38 2.51
C ALA A 162 -6.02 1.84 2.84
N ALA A 163 -5.65 2.31 4.03
CA ALA A 163 -5.86 3.69 4.44
C ALA A 163 -5.18 4.70 3.49
N GLY A 164 -3.93 4.44 3.09
CA GLY A 164 -3.18 5.27 2.15
C GLY A 164 -3.83 5.35 0.76
N MET A 165 -4.45 4.27 0.28
CA MET A 165 -5.18 4.24 -0.99
C MET A 165 -6.49 5.03 -0.93
N TYR A 166 -7.26 4.90 0.16
CA TYR A 166 -8.47 5.71 0.36
C TYR A 166 -8.14 7.19 0.57
N ALA A 167 -7.06 7.51 1.30
CA ALA A 167 -6.58 8.88 1.42
C ALA A 167 -6.17 9.46 0.05
N TYR A 168 -5.41 8.70 -0.74
CA TYR A 168 -5.00 9.11 -2.09
C TYR A 168 -6.20 9.39 -3.00
N SER A 169 -7.16 8.47 -3.09
CA SER A 169 -8.34 8.64 -3.94
C SER A 169 -9.26 9.76 -3.43
N SER A 170 -9.42 9.90 -2.11
CA SER A 170 -10.25 10.95 -1.51
C SER A 170 -9.65 12.33 -1.70
N VAL A 171 -8.33 12.47 -1.62
CA VAL A 171 -7.63 13.73 -1.94
C VAL A 171 -7.87 14.11 -3.40
N LEU A 172 -7.73 13.16 -4.34
CA LEU A 172 -8.02 13.43 -5.76
C LEU A 172 -9.49 13.85 -5.97
N ALA A 173 -10.44 13.15 -5.35
CA ALA A 173 -11.86 13.50 -5.42
C ALA A 173 -12.14 14.90 -4.84
N ALA A 174 -11.54 15.22 -3.69
CA ALA A 174 -11.65 16.54 -3.06
C ALA A 174 -11.07 17.65 -3.94
N LEU A 175 -9.95 17.39 -4.63
CA LEU A 175 -9.34 18.35 -5.55
C LEU A 175 -10.21 18.58 -6.80
N LEU A 176 -10.87 17.53 -7.32
CA LEU A 176 -11.83 17.65 -8.41
C LEU A 176 -13.05 18.48 -7.99
N GLU A 177 -13.62 18.20 -6.81
CA GLU A 177 -14.75 18.96 -6.29
C GLU A 177 -14.36 20.42 -6.00
N ARG A 178 -13.17 20.64 -5.44
CA ARG A 178 -12.59 21.99 -5.27
C ARG A 178 -12.44 22.73 -6.60
N GLY A 179 -12.17 22.02 -7.70
CA GLY A 179 -12.16 22.61 -9.04
C GLY A 179 -13.50 23.19 -9.46
N ARG A 180 -14.61 22.66 -8.93
CA ARG A 180 -15.99 23.08 -9.24
C ARG A 180 -16.52 24.11 -8.25
N THR A 181 -16.24 23.91 -6.96
CA THR A 181 -16.79 24.74 -5.87
C THR A 181 -15.87 25.88 -5.45
N GLY A 182 -14.58 25.78 -5.80
CA GLY A 182 -13.54 26.67 -5.31
C GLY A 182 -13.17 26.43 -3.84
N ARG A 183 -13.76 25.44 -3.14
CA ARG A 183 -13.58 25.21 -1.70
C ARG A 183 -12.91 23.87 -1.43
N GLY A 184 -12.01 23.85 -0.45
CA GLY A 184 -11.46 22.63 0.11
C GLY A 184 -12.40 21.98 1.12
N GLN A 185 -11.98 20.84 1.69
CA GLN A 185 -12.75 20.10 2.68
C GLN A 185 -11.86 19.30 3.62
N ARG A 186 -12.43 18.85 4.74
CA ARG A 186 -11.83 17.85 5.63
C ARG A 186 -12.08 16.45 5.07
N LEU A 187 -11.06 15.61 5.10
CA LEU A 187 -11.11 14.18 4.83
C LEU A 187 -10.61 13.44 6.06
N GLU A 188 -11.35 12.45 6.51
CA GLU A 188 -11.00 11.63 7.67
C GLU A 188 -10.99 10.16 7.22
N ILE A 189 -9.83 9.51 7.35
CA ILE A 189 -9.63 8.14 6.89
C ILE A 189 -9.19 7.28 8.07
N SER A 190 -10.03 6.33 8.45
CA SER A 190 -9.73 5.32 9.46
C SER A 190 -9.08 4.09 8.83
N MET A 191 -7.98 3.61 9.42
CA MET A 191 -7.37 2.34 9.01
C MET A 191 -8.33 1.16 9.22
N LEU A 192 -9.15 1.19 10.28
CA LEU A 192 -10.15 0.16 10.54
C LEU A 192 -11.21 0.13 9.44
N GLU A 193 -11.80 1.28 9.09
CA GLU A 193 -12.84 1.36 8.05
C GLU A 193 -12.29 0.96 6.68
N ALA A 194 -11.09 1.44 6.33
CA ALA A 194 -10.40 1.07 5.09
C ALA A 194 -10.15 -0.43 4.98
N MET A 195 -9.68 -1.06 6.08
CA MET A 195 -9.44 -2.49 6.12
C MET A 195 -10.75 -3.29 6.10
N SER A 196 -11.78 -2.83 6.81
CA SER A 196 -13.12 -3.43 6.83
C SER A 196 -13.76 -3.43 5.44
N GLU A 197 -13.60 -2.36 4.67
CA GLU A 197 -14.09 -2.28 3.29
C GLU A 197 -13.41 -3.34 2.39
N TRP A 198 -12.08 -3.51 2.51
CA TRP A 198 -11.38 -4.60 1.80
C TRP A 198 -11.78 -6.00 2.28
N MET A 199 -12.27 -6.09 3.52
CA MET A 199 -12.84 -7.29 4.14
C MET A 199 -14.36 -7.43 3.93
N GLY A 200 -14.95 -6.71 2.96
CA GLY A 200 -16.39 -6.74 2.72
C GLY A 200 -16.94 -8.13 2.40
N PHE A 201 -16.32 -8.89 1.48
CA PHE A 201 -16.84 -10.22 1.14
C PHE A 201 -16.66 -11.24 2.29
N PRO A 202 -15.52 -11.32 3.02
CA PRO A 202 -15.42 -12.20 4.17
C PRO A 202 -16.36 -11.80 5.31
N LEU A 203 -16.69 -10.52 5.46
CA LEU A 203 -17.67 -10.06 6.44
C LEU A 203 -19.05 -10.69 6.18
N TYR A 204 -19.48 -10.75 4.91
CA TYR A 204 -20.76 -11.38 4.53
C TYR A 204 -20.85 -12.88 4.83
N TYR A 205 -19.74 -13.60 4.95
CA TYR A 205 -19.77 -15.01 5.36
C TYR A 205 -20.30 -15.21 6.78
N THR A 206 -20.18 -14.18 7.63
CA THR A 206 -20.59 -14.23 9.02
C THR A 206 -22.00 -13.68 9.26
N LEU A 207 -22.71 -13.34 8.19
CA LEU A 207 -24.10 -12.92 8.24
C LEU A 207 -24.94 -13.97 8.97
N ASP A 208 -25.86 -13.54 9.83
CA ASP A 208 -26.72 -14.40 10.64
C ASP A 208 -25.97 -15.40 11.54
N GLY A 209 -24.72 -15.09 11.91
CA GLY A 209 -23.90 -15.92 12.81
C GLY A 209 -23.27 -17.13 12.14
N GLN A 210 -23.22 -17.16 10.81
CA GLN A 210 -22.58 -18.22 10.03
C GLN A 210 -21.04 -18.22 10.22
N PRO A 211 -20.37 -19.35 9.96
CA PRO A 211 -18.92 -19.43 10.11
C PRO A 211 -18.18 -18.56 9.08
N PRO A 212 -17.03 -17.96 9.43
CA PRO A 212 -16.20 -17.22 8.49
C PRO A 212 -15.62 -18.16 7.41
N PRO A 213 -15.05 -17.61 6.31
CA PRO A 213 -14.29 -18.41 5.36
C PRO A 213 -13.14 -19.14 6.07
N PRO A 214 -12.85 -20.39 5.70
CA PRO A 214 -11.73 -21.12 6.28
C PRO A 214 -10.39 -20.52 5.82
N ARG A 215 -9.39 -20.56 6.70
CA ARG A 215 -8.00 -20.32 6.34
C ARG A 215 -7.52 -21.39 5.37
N ALA A 216 -7.07 -20.97 4.19
CA ALA A 216 -6.76 -21.88 3.07
C ALA A 216 -5.29 -21.83 2.63
N GLY A 217 -4.40 -21.21 3.41
CA GLY A 217 -3.01 -20.97 3.02
C GLY A 217 -2.96 -20.13 1.74
N ALA A 218 -2.19 -20.61 0.76
CA ALA A 218 -2.09 -19.99 -0.56
C ALA A 218 -3.18 -20.46 -1.56
N SER A 219 -4.10 -21.33 -1.15
CA SER A 219 -5.25 -21.72 -1.98
C SER A 219 -6.44 -20.77 -1.80
N HIS A 220 -7.33 -20.72 -2.79
CA HIS A 220 -8.59 -20.00 -2.66
C HIS A 220 -9.53 -20.72 -1.66
N ALA A 221 -10.17 -19.97 -0.78
CA ALA A 221 -11.04 -20.55 0.26
C ALA A 221 -12.36 -21.14 -0.29
N ALA A 222 -12.88 -20.56 -1.38
CA ALA A 222 -14.22 -20.83 -1.89
C ALA A 222 -14.30 -21.38 -3.33
N ILE A 223 -13.17 -21.64 -3.98
CA ILE A 223 -13.12 -22.10 -5.38
C ILE A 223 -12.06 -23.18 -5.47
N TYR A 224 -12.37 -24.29 -6.14
CA TYR A 224 -11.43 -25.40 -6.28
C TYR A 224 -11.53 -26.09 -7.66
N PRO A 225 -10.39 -26.45 -8.30
CA PRO A 225 -9.01 -26.18 -7.89
C PRO A 225 -8.56 -24.74 -8.16
N TYR A 226 -8.05 -24.08 -7.12
CA TYR A 226 -7.42 -22.76 -7.22
C TYR A 226 -6.38 -22.63 -6.11
N GLY A 227 -5.09 -22.69 -6.49
CA GLY A 227 -3.97 -22.61 -5.56
C GLY A 227 -2.70 -23.25 -6.12
N PRO A 228 -1.67 -23.38 -5.28
CA PRO A 228 -0.43 -24.06 -5.66
C PRO A 228 -0.59 -25.58 -5.70
N PHE A 229 0.09 -26.21 -6.66
CA PHE A 229 0.22 -27.67 -6.78
C PHE A 229 1.69 -28.03 -7.00
N ALA A 230 2.18 -29.00 -6.23
CA ALA A 230 3.54 -29.49 -6.34
C ALA A 230 3.71 -30.39 -7.58
N CYS A 231 4.82 -30.20 -8.29
CA CYS A 231 5.21 -30.97 -9.46
C CYS A 231 6.30 -32.00 -9.09
N GLY A 232 6.53 -32.98 -9.96
CA GLY A 232 7.51 -34.06 -9.75
C GLY A 232 8.96 -33.59 -9.65
N ASP A 233 9.28 -32.38 -10.12
CA ASP A 233 10.60 -31.74 -9.97
C ASP A 233 10.73 -30.87 -8.71
N GLY A 234 9.77 -30.96 -7.77
CA GLY A 234 9.79 -30.26 -6.48
C GLY A 234 9.39 -28.78 -6.56
N LYS A 235 9.04 -28.27 -7.74
CA LYS A 235 8.54 -26.90 -7.94
C LYS A 235 7.02 -26.85 -7.78
N GLN A 236 6.48 -25.65 -7.55
CA GLN A 236 5.04 -25.43 -7.45
C GLN A 236 4.54 -24.56 -8.60
N VAL A 237 3.39 -24.93 -9.16
CA VAL A 237 2.65 -24.12 -10.14
C VAL A 237 1.33 -23.71 -9.50
N VAL A 238 0.99 -22.43 -9.58
CA VAL A 238 -0.33 -21.94 -9.17
C VAL A 238 -1.25 -22.02 -10.38
N LEU A 239 -2.42 -22.62 -10.21
CA LEU A 239 -3.45 -22.67 -11.25
C LEU A 239 -4.81 -22.26 -10.69
N ALA A 240 -5.70 -21.84 -11.57
CA ALA A 240 -7.07 -21.47 -11.23
C ALA A 240 -8.06 -22.06 -12.24
N VAL A 241 -9.05 -22.78 -11.72
CA VAL A 241 -10.22 -23.26 -12.46
C VAL A 241 -11.46 -22.69 -11.78
N GLN A 242 -12.11 -21.74 -12.42
CA GLN A 242 -13.17 -20.94 -11.82
C GLN A 242 -14.57 -21.46 -12.11
N HIS A 243 -14.80 -22.03 -13.30
CA HIS A 243 -16.14 -22.44 -13.72
C HIS A 243 -16.15 -23.79 -14.45
N ASP A 244 -17.33 -24.39 -14.62
CA ASP A 244 -17.45 -25.78 -15.07
C ASP A 244 -16.95 -26.04 -16.50
N ARG A 245 -16.96 -25.02 -17.38
CA ARG A 245 -16.31 -25.12 -18.69
C ARG A 245 -14.79 -25.26 -18.59
N GLU A 246 -14.13 -24.49 -17.73
CA GLU A 246 -12.68 -24.64 -17.47
C GLU A 246 -12.41 -25.98 -16.78
N TRP A 247 -13.30 -26.42 -15.87
CA TRP A 247 -13.19 -27.73 -15.24
C TRP A 247 -13.18 -28.87 -16.25
N ALA A 248 -14.11 -28.85 -17.22
CA ALA A 248 -14.13 -29.82 -18.30
C ALA A 248 -12.82 -29.77 -19.10
N THR A 249 -12.38 -28.58 -19.53
CA THR A 249 -11.11 -28.44 -20.26
C THR A 249 -9.91 -28.95 -19.46
N PHE A 250 -9.84 -28.62 -18.17
CA PHE A 250 -8.78 -29.06 -17.26
C PHE A 250 -8.74 -30.58 -17.12
N CYS A 251 -9.90 -31.23 -16.93
CA CYS A 251 -9.99 -32.69 -16.88
C CYS A 251 -9.52 -33.35 -18.17
N ASN A 252 -10.00 -32.84 -19.32
CA ASN A 252 -9.72 -33.44 -20.62
C ASN A 252 -8.27 -33.23 -21.08
N GLN A 253 -7.74 -32.01 -20.94
CA GLN A 253 -6.49 -31.62 -21.60
C GLN A 253 -5.30 -31.57 -20.64
N VAL A 254 -5.52 -31.21 -19.38
CA VAL A 254 -4.43 -31.05 -18.41
C VAL A 254 -4.24 -32.33 -17.60
N LEU A 255 -5.31 -32.78 -16.91
CA LEU A 255 -5.30 -34.02 -16.14
C LEU A 255 -5.32 -35.26 -17.03
N GLN A 256 -5.90 -35.16 -18.23
CA GLN A 256 -6.13 -36.28 -19.15
C GLN A 256 -6.99 -37.40 -18.53
N LEU A 257 -7.97 -37.00 -17.72
CA LEU A 257 -8.94 -37.84 -17.00
C LEU A 257 -10.35 -37.30 -17.27
N PRO A 258 -10.92 -37.52 -18.47
CA PRO A 258 -12.16 -36.89 -18.91
C PRO A 258 -13.37 -37.20 -18.01
N GLU A 259 -13.39 -38.38 -17.39
CA GLU A 259 -14.45 -38.87 -16.49
C GLU A 259 -14.65 -37.99 -15.25
N LEU A 260 -13.60 -37.28 -14.82
CA LEU A 260 -13.67 -36.36 -13.67
C LEU A 260 -14.62 -35.18 -13.92
N THR A 261 -14.86 -34.83 -15.19
CA THR A 261 -15.79 -33.75 -15.56
C THR A 261 -17.17 -33.98 -14.96
N ALA A 262 -17.73 -35.18 -15.16
CA ALA A 262 -19.06 -35.53 -14.67
C ALA A 262 -19.05 -35.84 -13.16
N GLN A 263 -17.99 -36.47 -12.65
CA GLN A 263 -17.88 -36.83 -11.23
C GLN A 263 -17.82 -35.60 -10.30
N TYR A 264 -17.23 -34.50 -10.77
CA TYR A 264 -16.99 -33.28 -9.99
C TYR A 264 -17.60 -32.02 -10.65
N LEU A 265 -18.78 -32.17 -11.27
CA LEU A 265 -19.53 -31.06 -11.84
C LEU A 265 -20.02 -30.11 -10.72
N GLY A 266 -19.87 -28.80 -10.92
CA GLY A 266 -20.24 -27.76 -9.95
C GLY A 266 -19.18 -27.51 -8.87
N ASN A 267 -18.88 -26.23 -8.60
CA ASN A 267 -17.88 -25.82 -7.61
C ASN A 267 -18.22 -26.33 -6.19
N ALA A 268 -19.49 -26.34 -5.80
CA ALA A 268 -19.93 -26.85 -4.49
C ALA A 268 -19.55 -28.33 -4.30
N ASN A 269 -19.71 -29.14 -5.34
CA ASN A 269 -19.32 -30.55 -5.31
C ASN A 269 -17.79 -30.72 -5.23
N ARG A 270 -17.03 -29.91 -5.99
CA ARG A 270 -15.55 -29.88 -5.91
C ARG A 270 -15.06 -29.52 -4.52
N LEU A 271 -15.68 -28.55 -3.85
CA LEU A 271 -15.34 -28.18 -2.48
C LEU A 271 -15.69 -29.27 -1.47
N ALA A 272 -16.89 -29.87 -1.57
CA ALA A 272 -17.33 -30.93 -0.67
C ALA A 272 -16.41 -32.17 -0.72
N GLN A 273 -15.79 -32.43 -1.87
CA GLN A 273 -14.87 -33.54 -2.09
C GLN A 273 -13.41 -33.09 -2.28
N ARG A 274 -13.04 -31.91 -1.76
CA ARG A 274 -11.74 -31.26 -2.00
C ARG A 274 -10.55 -32.17 -1.72
N GLU A 275 -10.55 -32.90 -0.59
CA GLU A 275 -9.43 -33.77 -0.21
C GLU A 275 -9.18 -34.88 -1.23
N LYS A 276 -10.26 -35.54 -1.65
CA LYS A 276 -10.21 -36.62 -2.63
C LYS A 276 -9.76 -36.08 -3.99
N LEU A 277 -10.35 -34.96 -4.42
CA LEU A 277 -10.01 -34.34 -5.69
C LEU A 277 -8.57 -33.82 -5.71
N ARG A 278 -8.09 -33.27 -4.59
CA ARG A 278 -6.71 -32.86 -4.41
C ARG A 278 -5.74 -34.02 -4.64
N GLY A 279 -5.96 -35.17 -4.00
CA GLY A 279 -5.08 -36.33 -4.19
C GLY A 279 -4.99 -36.78 -5.65
N ILE A 280 -6.09 -36.68 -6.41
CA ILE A 280 -6.10 -36.99 -7.85
C ILE A 280 -5.26 -35.97 -8.64
N ILE A 281 -5.49 -34.67 -8.42
CA ILE A 281 -4.77 -33.60 -9.13
C ILE A 281 -3.29 -33.64 -8.80
N GLU A 282 -2.92 -33.73 -7.52
CA GLU A 282 -1.54 -33.84 -7.06
C GLU A 282 -0.86 -35.10 -7.59
N GLY A 283 -1.58 -36.22 -7.69
CA GLY A 283 -1.09 -37.44 -8.31
C GLY A 283 -0.66 -37.24 -9.77
N VAL A 284 -1.45 -36.50 -10.55
CA VAL A 284 -1.08 -36.15 -11.94
C VAL A 284 0.08 -35.15 -11.96
N CYS A 285 0.01 -34.08 -11.16
CA CYS A 285 1.05 -33.06 -11.11
C CYS A 285 2.42 -33.64 -10.71
N ALA A 286 2.45 -34.63 -9.80
CA ALA A 286 3.68 -35.30 -9.38
C ALA A 286 4.37 -36.09 -10.51
N THR A 287 3.68 -36.41 -11.61
CA THR A 287 4.27 -37.05 -12.79
C THR A 287 4.85 -36.07 -13.81
N LEU A 288 4.60 -34.77 -13.62
CA LEU A 288 5.01 -33.70 -14.53
C LEU A 288 6.06 -32.83 -13.86
N THR A 289 7.02 -32.32 -14.64
CA THR A 289 7.80 -31.15 -14.23
C THR A 289 6.92 -29.91 -14.24
N ALA A 290 7.27 -28.86 -13.49
CA ALA A 290 6.52 -27.60 -13.51
C ALA A 290 6.41 -27.00 -14.92
N ALA A 291 7.47 -27.12 -15.74
CA ALA A 291 7.46 -26.65 -17.13
C ALA A 291 6.44 -27.41 -18.00
N GLN A 292 6.34 -28.73 -17.83
CA GLN A 292 5.35 -29.55 -18.55
C GLN A 292 3.92 -29.23 -18.11
N LEU A 293 3.69 -29.03 -16.82
CA LEU A 293 2.38 -28.65 -16.30
C LEU A 293 1.94 -27.28 -16.85
N VAL A 294 2.82 -26.28 -16.81
CA VAL A 294 2.57 -24.95 -17.39
C VAL A 294 2.26 -25.05 -18.88
N ALA A 295 3.05 -25.81 -19.64
CA ALA A 295 2.79 -25.99 -21.07
C ALA A 295 1.41 -26.62 -21.35
N ARG A 296 0.96 -27.57 -20.53
CA ARG A 296 -0.40 -28.12 -20.63
C ARG A 296 -1.47 -27.09 -20.27
N LEU A 297 -1.27 -26.33 -19.19
CA LEU A 297 -2.18 -25.28 -18.76
C LEU A 297 -2.33 -24.19 -19.83
N ASP A 298 -1.22 -23.72 -20.40
CA ASP A 298 -1.20 -22.72 -21.47
C ASP A 298 -1.89 -23.23 -22.74
N ALA A 299 -1.60 -24.46 -23.17
CA ALA A 299 -2.26 -25.08 -24.32
C ALA A 299 -3.79 -25.21 -24.11
N ALA A 300 -4.19 -25.51 -22.88
CA ALA A 300 -5.59 -25.63 -22.46
C ALA A 300 -6.26 -24.28 -22.16
N GLN A 301 -5.51 -23.17 -22.22
CA GLN A 301 -5.97 -21.83 -21.84
C GLN A 301 -6.52 -21.78 -20.40
N ILE A 302 -5.91 -22.55 -19.49
CA ILE A 302 -6.21 -22.53 -18.06
C ILE A 302 -5.27 -21.53 -17.38
N ALA A 303 -5.85 -20.61 -16.61
CA ALA A 303 -5.12 -19.58 -15.89
C ALA A 303 -4.09 -20.21 -14.93
N ASN A 304 -2.84 -19.77 -15.05
CA ASN A 304 -1.74 -20.26 -14.24
C ASN A 304 -0.71 -19.16 -13.97
N GLY A 305 0.14 -19.41 -12.97
CA GLY A 305 1.23 -18.53 -12.59
C GLY A 305 2.32 -19.29 -11.83
N GLN A 306 3.50 -18.68 -11.79
CA GLN A 306 4.62 -19.17 -10.98
C GLN A 306 4.50 -18.64 -9.55
N LEU A 307 4.81 -19.48 -8.57
CA LEU A 307 5.00 -19.04 -7.18
C LEU A 307 6.41 -18.43 -7.06
N ASN A 308 6.53 -17.16 -7.43
CA ASN A 308 7.81 -16.43 -7.44
C ASN A 308 8.25 -16.02 -6.02
N GLU A 309 9.55 -16.08 -5.76
CA GLU A 309 10.15 -15.42 -4.60
C GLU A 309 10.41 -13.93 -4.90
N MET A 310 10.67 -13.13 -3.86
CA MET A 310 10.91 -11.69 -4.03
C MET A 310 12.11 -11.36 -4.93
N ALA A 311 13.13 -12.22 -4.96
CA ALA A 311 14.28 -12.08 -5.85
C ALA A 311 13.90 -12.29 -7.33
N ASP A 312 12.92 -13.16 -7.60
CA ASP A 312 12.47 -13.46 -8.95
C ASP A 312 11.64 -12.31 -9.54
N LEU A 313 10.91 -11.57 -8.69
CA LEU A 313 10.09 -10.44 -9.12
C LEU A 313 10.92 -9.35 -9.82
N TRP A 314 12.13 -9.06 -9.33
CA TRP A 314 13.07 -8.13 -9.99
C TRP A 314 13.40 -8.52 -11.42
N LYS A 315 13.39 -9.82 -11.70
CA LYS A 315 13.74 -10.41 -13.00
C LYS A 315 12.50 -10.83 -13.80
N HIS A 316 11.31 -10.41 -13.37
CA HIS A 316 10.06 -10.89 -13.96
C HIS A 316 9.95 -10.50 -15.44
N PRO A 317 9.78 -11.46 -16.37
CA PRO A 317 9.87 -11.20 -17.81
C PRO A 317 8.80 -10.20 -18.28
N GLN A 318 7.58 -10.28 -17.75
CA GLN A 318 6.51 -9.33 -18.11
C GLN A 318 6.80 -7.89 -17.63
N LEU A 319 7.47 -7.71 -16.47
CA LEU A 319 7.79 -6.38 -15.96
C LEU A 319 8.95 -5.77 -16.77
N ALA A 320 9.93 -6.59 -17.13
CA ALA A 320 11.00 -6.20 -18.04
C ALA A 320 10.45 -5.81 -19.43
N ALA A 321 9.60 -6.64 -20.04
CA ALA A 321 8.99 -6.38 -21.34
C ALA A 321 8.14 -5.10 -21.36
N ARG A 322 7.53 -4.75 -20.21
CA ARG A 322 6.74 -3.54 -20.03
C ARG A 322 7.56 -2.32 -19.59
N GLY A 323 8.88 -2.43 -19.47
CA GLY A 323 9.77 -1.34 -19.04
C GLY A 323 9.40 -0.79 -17.66
N ARG A 324 9.08 -1.66 -16.70
CA ARG A 324 8.50 -1.25 -15.41
C ARG A 324 9.51 -0.80 -14.36
N TRP A 325 10.79 -1.06 -14.60
CA TRP A 325 11.87 -0.70 -13.70
C TRP A 325 12.54 0.59 -14.17
N THR A 326 12.93 1.42 -13.20
CA THR A 326 13.76 2.60 -13.39
C THR A 326 14.70 2.74 -12.20
N GLU A 327 15.50 3.79 -12.19
CA GLU A 327 16.44 4.09 -11.12
C GLU A 327 16.04 5.39 -10.42
N ILE A 328 16.21 5.42 -9.10
CA ILE A 328 16.04 6.61 -8.26
C ILE A 328 17.28 6.84 -7.42
N GLY A 329 17.58 8.10 -7.11
CA GLY A 329 18.64 8.44 -6.17
C GLY A 329 18.22 8.19 -4.72
N SER A 330 19.18 7.97 -3.84
CA SER A 330 19.00 7.95 -2.39
C SER A 330 20.29 8.41 -1.69
N PRO A 331 20.28 8.69 -0.38
CA PRO A 331 21.50 8.97 0.38
C PRO A 331 22.52 7.83 0.31
N GLY A 332 22.06 6.58 0.09
CA GLY A 332 22.89 5.40 -0.09
C GLY A 332 23.32 5.13 -1.54
N GLY A 333 23.06 6.04 -2.47
CA GLY A 333 23.31 5.87 -3.90
C GLY A 333 22.06 5.46 -4.69
N THR A 334 22.27 5.02 -5.93
CA THR A 334 21.18 4.65 -6.85
C THR A 334 20.48 3.36 -6.42
N LEU A 335 19.15 3.33 -6.52
CA LEU A 335 18.31 2.19 -6.19
C LEU A 335 17.32 1.91 -7.34
N PRO A 336 17.00 0.63 -7.63
CA PRO A 336 15.96 0.30 -8.58
C PRO A 336 14.57 0.61 -7.97
N ALA A 337 13.67 1.11 -8.80
CA ALA A 337 12.30 1.43 -8.42
C ALA A 337 11.30 0.98 -9.48
N LEU A 338 10.11 0.60 -9.02
CA LEU A 338 8.98 0.27 -9.90
C LEU A 338 8.24 1.55 -10.27
N TYR A 339 7.99 1.76 -11.57
CA TYR A 339 7.11 2.85 -12.02
C TYR A 339 5.70 2.70 -11.42
N PRO A 340 4.99 3.82 -11.16
CA PRO A 340 3.60 3.81 -10.71
C PRO A 340 2.70 3.03 -11.68
N PRO A 341 1.74 2.21 -11.21
CA PRO A 341 0.99 1.29 -12.07
C PRO A 341 0.16 1.98 -13.17
N HIS A 342 -0.22 3.24 -12.98
CA HIS A 342 -0.95 4.03 -13.98
C HIS A 342 -0.07 4.53 -15.13
N HIS A 343 1.26 4.51 -14.98
CA HIS A 343 2.20 4.93 -16.02
C HIS A 343 2.20 3.95 -17.19
N VAL A 344 2.01 4.46 -18.41
CA VAL A 344 2.19 3.71 -19.65
C VAL A 344 3.59 4.03 -20.20
N ASN A 345 4.38 3.00 -20.51
CA ASN A 345 5.73 3.22 -21.01
C ASN A 345 5.71 4.11 -22.28
N GLY A 346 6.49 5.19 -22.27
CA GLY A 346 6.51 6.20 -23.33
C GLY A 346 5.46 7.31 -23.22
N SER A 347 4.66 7.37 -22.15
CA SER A 347 3.76 8.51 -21.92
C SER A 347 4.51 9.76 -21.46
N GLU A 348 4.11 10.92 -21.97
CA GLU A 348 4.68 12.23 -21.61
C GLU A 348 3.67 13.11 -20.85
N PRO A 349 4.09 13.81 -19.78
CA PRO A 349 5.39 13.68 -19.12
C PRO A 349 5.52 12.36 -18.34
N PRO A 350 6.73 11.80 -18.17
CA PRO A 350 6.94 10.64 -17.32
C PRO A 350 6.69 10.99 -15.84
N PRO A 351 6.37 9.99 -14.99
CA PRO A 351 6.33 10.19 -13.56
C PRO A 351 7.67 10.75 -13.04
N PRO A 352 7.67 11.68 -12.07
CA PRO A 352 8.90 12.37 -11.67
C PRO A 352 10.03 11.46 -11.21
N MET A 353 9.72 10.38 -10.49
CA MET A 353 10.68 9.38 -9.98
C MET A 353 11.97 10.01 -9.40
N GLY A 354 11.82 11.10 -8.63
CA GLY A 354 12.93 11.82 -8.03
C GLY A 354 13.61 11.04 -6.90
N PRO A 355 14.70 11.58 -6.34
CA PRO A 355 15.43 10.90 -5.28
C PRO A 355 14.61 10.77 -3.99
N VAL A 356 14.99 9.81 -3.15
CA VAL A 356 14.61 9.77 -1.74
C VAL A 356 15.45 10.82 -0.99
N PRO A 357 14.83 11.75 -0.24
CA PRO A 357 15.57 12.84 0.38
C PRO A 357 16.35 12.38 1.62
N ALA A 358 17.56 12.91 1.78
CA ALA A 358 18.23 12.91 3.09
C ALA A 358 17.40 13.76 4.09
N LEU A 359 17.56 13.47 5.39
CA LEU A 359 16.85 14.23 6.43
C LEU A 359 17.25 15.72 6.36
N GLY A 360 16.26 16.59 6.26
CA GLY A 360 16.46 18.05 6.20
C GLY A 360 17.16 18.55 4.94
N GLN A 361 17.27 17.71 3.90
CA GLN A 361 18.00 18.05 2.67
C GLN A 361 17.52 19.37 2.03
N HIS A 362 16.23 19.69 2.19
CA HIS A 362 15.60 20.82 1.53
C HIS A 362 15.24 21.96 2.52
N THR A 363 15.63 21.83 3.80
CA THR A 363 15.27 22.78 4.85
C THR A 363 15.64 24.22 4.49
N GLU A 364 16.89 24.47 4.09
CA GLU A 364 17.36 25.82 3.77
C GLU A 364 16.66 26.41 2.55
N ALA A 365 16.55 25.64 1.46
CA ALA A 365 15.88 26.09 0.23
C ALA A 365 14.40 26.46 0.46
N ILE A 366 13.68 25.65 1.24
CA ILE A 366 12.27 25.92 1.56
C ILE A 366 12.14 27.15 2.47
N LEU A 367 13.04 27.32 3.46
CA LEU A 367 13.02 28.51 4.32
C LEU A 367 13.28 29.79 3.52
N THR A 368 14.24 29.77 2.58
CA THR A 368 14.49 30.90 1.67
C THR A 368 13.27 31.22 0.81
N GLU A 369 12.55 30.21 0.27
CA GLU A 369 11.30 30.41 -0.48
C GLU A 369 10.18 31.05 0.39
N LEU A 370 10.18 30.77 1.69
CA LEU A 370 9.27 31.38 2.65
C LEU A 370 9.71 32.80 3.10
N GLY A 371 10.81 33.31 2.55
CA GLY A 371 11.33 34.65 2.80
C GLY A 371 12.21 34.78 4.04
N TYR A 372 12.72 33.68 4.59
CA TYR A 372 13.71 33.72 5.67
C TYR A 372 15.10 34.00 5.09
N GLY A 373 15.77 35.03 5.61
CA GLY A 373 17.14 35.36 5.21
C GLY A 373 18.17 34.44 5.84
N GLU A 374 19.42 34.49 5.38
CA GLU A 374 20.52 33.69 5.92
C GLU A 374 20.67 33.84 7.44
N THR A 375 20.49 35.07 7.96
CA THR A 375 20.53 35.36 9.39
C THR A 375 19.40 34.70 10.18
N ASP A 376 18.18 34.64 9.61
CA ASP A 376 17.05 33.99 10.25
C ASP A 376 17.26 32.48 10.29
N ILE A 377 17.74 31.90 9.18
CA ILE A 377 18.01 30.47 9.06
C ILE A 377 19.13 30.04 10.02
N ALA A 378 20.21 30.82 10.10
CA ALA A 378 21.30 30.58 11.04
C ALA A 378 20.80 30.61 12.49
N ARG A 379 19.91 31.56 12.82
CA ARG A 379 19.29 31.65 14.15
C ARG A 379 18.39 30.44 14.45
N LEU A 380 17.49 30.08 13.54
CA LEU A 380 16.63 28.89 13.68
C LEU A 380 17.45 27.62 13.93
N ARG A 381 18.59 27.47 13.23
CA ARG A 381 19.50 26.33 13.40
C ARG A 381 20.19 26.35 14.76
N ALA A 382 20.67 27.51 15.21
CA ALA A 382 21.29 27.68 16.52
C ALA A 382 20.31 27.39 17.66
N ASP A 383 19.06 27.81 17.50
CA ASP A 383 17.96 27.59 18.45
C ASP A 383 17.39 26.16 18.40
N LYS A 384 17.91 25.31 17.50
CA LYS A 384 17.44 23.93 17.23
C LYS A 384 15.97 23.85 16.78
N ALA A 385 15.46 24.91 16.16
CA ALA A 385 14.13 24.95 15.57
C ALA A 385 14.05 24.18 14.23
N ILE A 386 15.21 23.99 13.55
CA ILE A 386 15.35 23.31 12.26
C ILE A 386 16.47 22.28 12.27
#